data_AF-A0A7S2RBN4-F1
#
_entry.id   AF-A0A7S2RBN4-F1
#
_cell.length_a   1.000
_cell.length_b   1.000
_cell.length_c   1.000
_cell.angle_alpha   90.00
_cell.angle_beta   90.00
_cell.angle_gamma   90.00
#
_symmetry.space_group_name_H-M   'P 1'
#
loop_
_entity.id
_entity.type
_entity.pdbx_description
1 polymer ?
#
loop_
_entity_poly.entity_id
_entity_poly.type
_entity_poly.pdbx_seq_one_letter_code
_entity_poly.pdbx_strand_id
1 'polypeptide(L)'
;LPPQINLPDVQLELPNDRPLRTVVERLRSLSHHIYIEGSMVGELTLRIEEDGASIRTFYNKLIPRFEDCKASSHEGNDAPLPQCTLKVDSKKLHACLQWQQTLIIGRSVSSAVLCMVENEMLVLHIT
;
A
#
# COMPACT_ATOMS: atom_id res chain seq x y z
N LEU A 1 10.76 16.79 15.49
CA LEU A 1 9.41 16.93 14.90
C LEU A 1 9.20 15.75 13.97
N PRO A 2 8.03 15.11 13.96
CA PRO A 2 7.71 14.11 12.94
C PRO A 2 7.84 14.75 11.53
N PRO A 3 8.21 13.98 10.50
CA PRO A 3 8.30 14.51 9.15
C PRO A 3 6.95 15.06 8.71
N GLN A 4 6.95 16.22 8.05
CA GLN A 4 5.75 16.75 7.42
C GLN A 4 5.45 15.92 6.18
N ILE A 5 4.26 15.31 6.13
CA ILE A 5 3.82 14.43 5.04
C ILE A 5 2.67 15.14 4.32
N ASN A 6 2.72 15.16 2.99
CA ASN A 6 1.63 15.67 2.16
C ASN A 6 0.37 14.82 2.34
N LEU A 7 -0.81 15.42 2.12
CA LEU A 7 -2.06 14.66 2.13
C LEU A 7 -2.00 13.53 1.07
N PRO A 8 -2.29 12.26 1.42
CA PRO A 8 -2.30 11.17 0.47
C PRO A 8 -3.40 11.29 -0.59
N ASP A 9 -3.11 10.73 -1.76
CA ASP A 9 -4.08 10.53 -2.84
C ASP A 9 -4.93 9.28 -2.59
N VAL A 10 -4.32 8.23 -2.02
CA VAL A 10 -5.00 6.99 -1.65
C VAL A 10 -4.60 6.58 -0.24
N GLN A 11 -5.58 6.19 0.58
CA GLN A 11 -5.35 5.70 1.93
C GLN A 11 -6.17 4.44 2.19
N LEU A 12 -5.48 3.33 2.49
CA LEU A 12 -6.06 2.01 2.63
C LEU A 12 -5.63 1.37 3.94
N GLU A 13 -6.57 0.84 4.71
CA GLU A 13 -6.26 0.00 5.86
C GLU A 13 -5.96 -1.44 5.40
N LEU A 14 -4.82 -1.96 5.85
CA LEU A 14 -4.33 -3.27 5.50
C LEU A 14 -4.92 -4.34 6.42
N PRO A 15 -5.36 -5.48 5.87
CA PRO A 15 -5.85 -6.61 6.64
C PRO A 15 -4.73 -7.29 7.43
N ASN A 16 -5.00 -7.62 8.69
CA ASN A 16 -4.07 -8.38 9.54
C ASN A 16 -4.00 -9.87 9.15
N ASP A 17 -5.06 -10.42 8.55
CA ASP A 17 -5.19 -11.82 8.14
C ASP A 17 -4.57 -12.11 6.76
N ARG A 18 -4.30 -11.07 5.96
CA ARG A 18 -3.73 -11.18 4.60
C ARG A 18 -2.42 -10.37 4.50
N PRO A 19 -1.31 -10.86 5.09
CA PRO A 19 -0.06 -10.12 5.14
C PRO A 19 0.54 -9.92 3.74
N LEU A 20 1.03 -8.71 3.48
CA LEU A 20 1.68 -8.33 2.21
C LEU A 20 3.14 -8.81 2.19
N ARG A 21 3.77 -8.95 3.36
CA ARG A 21 5.20 -9.28 3.51
C ARG A 21 5.60 -10.52 2.71
N THR A 22 4.80 -11.60 2.76
CA THR A 22 5.11 -12.88 2.09
C THR A 22 5.03 -12.76 0.58
N VAL A 23 4.09 -11.97 0.05
CA VAL A 23 4.00 -11.66 -1.38
C VAL A 23 5.18 -10.81 -1.80
N VAL A 24 5.46 -9.71 -1.09
CA VAL A 24 6.60 -8.83 -1.36
C VAL A 24 7.93 -9.60 -1.27
N GLU A 25 8.06 -10.56 -0.35
CA GLU A 25 9.21 -11.44 -0.22
C GLU A 25 9.47 -12.31 -1.46
N ARG A 26 8.41 -12.76 -2.14
CA ARG A 26 8.53 -13.51 -3.40
C ARG A 26 8.77 -12.58 -4.59
N LEU A 27 8.15 -11.40 -4.60
CA LEU A 27 8.33 -10.42 -5.67
C LEU A 27 9.76 -9.83 -5.68
N ARG A 28 10.35 -9.57 -4.50
CA ARG A 28 11.71 -9.01 -4.40
C ARG A 28 12.81 -9.91 -4.94
N SER A 29 12.60 -11.23 -4.99
CA SER A 29 13.59 -12.16 -5.58
C SER A 29 13.56 -12.14 -7.10
N LEU A 30 12.52 -11.57 -7.69
CA LEU A 30 12.31 -11.51 -9.13
C LEU A 30 12.56 -10.11 -9.69
N SER A 31 12.31 -9.05 -8.93
CA SER A 31 12.55 -7.66 -9.36
C SER A 31 13.11 -6.77 -8.26
N HIS A 32 13.95 -5.81 -8.67
CA HIS A 32 14.44 -4.73 -7.82
C HIS A 32 13.36 -3.70 -7.47
N HIS A 33 12.32 -3.59 -8.29
CA HIS A 33 11.26 -2.61 -8.11
C HIS A 33 9.89 -3.28 -8.09
N ILE A 34 9.00 -2.80 -7.22
CA ILE A 34 7.61 -3.21 -7.19
C ILE A 34 6.76 -1.98 -7.49
N TYR A 35 5.85 -2.11 -8.45
CA TYR A 35 4.78 -1.16 -8.68
C TYR A 35 3.65 -1.45 -7.69
N ILE A 36 3.17 -0.41 -7.02
CA ILE A 36 2.05 -0.46 -6.10
C ILE A 36 0.97 0.44 -6.68
N GLU A 37 -0.17 -0.16 -7.01
CA GLU A 37 -1.33 0.52 -7.58
C GLU A 37 -2.46 0.43 -6.55
N GLY A 38 -2.88 1.54 -5.97
CA GLY A 38 -3.94 1.60 -4.97
C GLY A 38 -5.12 2.42 -5.46
N SER A 39 -6.32 2.12 -4.99
CA SER A 39 -7.53 2.88 -5.30
C SER A 39 -8.45 3.02 -4.09
N MET A 40 -9.11 4.17 -3.97
CA MET A 40 -10.09 4.47 -2.92
C MET A 40 -11.38 3.61 -3.00
N VAL A 41 -11.49 2.70 -3.98
CA VAL A 41 -12.52 1.64 -4.02
C VAL A 41 -12.20 0.45 -3.08
N GLY A 42 -11.04 0.44 -2.43
CA GLY A 42 -10.61 -0.67 -1.57
C GLY A 42 -9.82 -1.75 -2.31
N GLU A 43 -9.06 -1.35 -3.33
CA GLU A 43 -8.22 -2.23 -4.16
C GLU A 43 -6.75 -1.82 -4.09
N LEU A 44 -5.87 -2.82 -4.06
CA LEU A 44 -4.43 -2.67 -4.10
C LEU A 44 -3.82 -3.76 -4.98
N THR A 45 -2.98 -3.39 -5.92
CA THR A 45 -2.25 -4.29 -6.80
C THR A 45 -0.74 -4.12 -6.59
N LEU A 46 -0.06 -5.25 -6.36
CA LEU A 46 1.40 -5.32 -6.36
C LEU A 46 1.84 -5.94 -7.68
N ARG A 47 2.68 -5.22 -8.43
CA ARG A 47 3.10 -5.63 -9.77
C ARG A 47 4.61 -5.58 -9.94
N ILE A 48 5.16 -6.58 -10.62
CA ILE A 48 6.52 -6.55 -11.17
C ILE A 48 6.45 -6.83 -12.67
N GLU A 49 7.41 -6.28 -13.40
CA GLU A 49 7.53 -6.43 -14.84
C GLU A 49 9.01 -6.52 -15.18
N GLU A 50 9.41 -7.69 -15.68
CA GLU A 50 10.76 -8.03 -16.11
C GLU A 50 10.67 -8.73 -17.47
N ASP A 51 11.76 -8.78 -18.23
CA ASP A 51 11.77 -9.20 -19.64
C ASP A 51 11.15 -10.60 -19.91
N GLY A 52 11.17 -11.50 -18.92
CA GLY A 52 10.63 -12.87 -19.05
C GLY A 52 9.32 -13.14 -18.32
N ALA A 53 8.86 -12.24 -17.44
CA ALA A 53 7.68 -12.47 -16.63
C ALA A 53 7.06 -11.17 -16.09
N SER A 54 5.73 -11.12 -16.07
CA SER A 54 4.97 -10.15 -15.28
C SER A 54 4.16 -10.89 -14.23
N ILE A 55 4.21 -10.40 -12.99
CA ILE A 55 3.40 -10.91 -11.89
C ILE A 55 2.59 -9.76 -11.33
N ARG A 56 1.29 -10.00 -11.17
CA ARG A 56 0.35 -9.08 -10.52
C ARG A 56 -0.34 -9.82 -9.39
N THR A 57 -0.33 -9.22 -8.20
CA THR A 57 -1.04 -9.73 -7.03
C THR A 57 -2.12 -8.73 -6.64
N PHE A 58 -3.36 -9.19 -6.56
CA PHE A 58 -4.52 -8.35 -6.30
C PHE A 58 -5.00 -8.53 -4.86
N TYR A 59 -5.17 -7.40 -4.17
CA TYR A 59 -5.82 -7.31 -2.87
C TYR A 59 -7.11 -6.51 -3.05
N ASN A 60 -8.21 -7.11 -2.63
CA ASN A 60 -9.53 -6.50 -2.68
C ASN A 60 -10.15 -6.43 -1.28
N LYS A 61 -11.24 -5.67 -1.18
CA LYS A 61 -11.99 -5.48 0.08
C LYS A 61 -11.08 -4.89 1.17
N LEU A 62 -10.20 -3.98 0.78
CA LEU A 62 -9.48 -3.13 1.72
C LEU A 62 -10.41 -2.01 2.17
N ILE A 63 -10.18 -1.45 3.35
CA ILE A 63 -11.02 -0.39 3.90
C ILE A 63 -10.40 0.95 3.50
N PRO A 64 -11.02 1.73 2.59
CA PRO A 64 -10.56 3.07 2.27
C PRO A 64 -10.82 4.02 3.44
N ARG A 65 -9.82 4.86 3.78
CA ARG A 65 -9.97 5.90 4.80
C ARG A 65 -9.97 7.27 4.12
N PHE A 66 -11.11 7.94 4.14
CA PHE A 66 -11.27 9.26 3.50
C PHE A 66 -10.77 10.42 4.38
N GLU A 67 -10.64 10.19 5.68
CA GLU A 67 -10.08 11.15 6.63
C GLU A 67 -8.63 11.49 6.24
N ASP A 68 -8.30 12.78 6.27
CA ASP A 68 -6.99 13.32 5.91
C ASP A 68 -6.48 12.88 4.52
N CYS A 69 -7.38 12.50 3.60
CA CYS A 69 -7.08 12.16 2.22
C CYS A 69 -7.54 13.27 1.28
N LYS A 70 -6.81 13.53 0.18
CA LYS A 70 -7.25 14.51 -0.84
C LYS A 70 -8.64 14.17 -1.41
N ALA A 71 -9.01 12.89 -1.40
CA ALA A 71 -10.33 12.40 -1.79
C ALA A 71 -11.48 12.96 -0.93
N SER A 72 -11.24 13.44 0.29
CA SER A 72 -12.28 14.06 1.15
C SER A 72 -12.90 15.32 0.54
N SER A 73 -12.20 15.97 -0.38
CA SER A 73 -12.68 17.16 -1.10
C SER A 73 -13.46 16.84 -2.38
N HIS A 74 -13.60 15.56 -2.75
CA HIS A 74 -14.33 15.13 -3.95
C HIS A 74 -15.84 15.04 -3.66
N GLU A 75 -16.50 16.17 -3.44
CA GLU A 75 -17.96 16.27 -3.23
C GLU A 75 -18.78 16.26 -4.55
N GLY A 76 -18.33 15.52 -5.58
CA GLY A 76 -19.00 15.41 -6.87
C GLY A 76 -19.38 13.98 -7.22
N ASN A 77 -20.69 13.69 -7.31
CA ASN A 77 -21.29 12.35 -7.43
C ASN A 77 -20.94 11.56 -8.72
N ASP A 78 -20.08 12.09 -9.60
CA ASP A 78 -19.74 11.51 -10.92
C ASP A 78 -18.22 11.44 -11.19
N ALA A 79 -17.36 11.87 -10.25
CA ALA A 79 -15.91 11.77 -10.44
C ALA A 79 -15.41 10.35 -10.08
N PRO A 80 -14.52 9.75 -10.90
CA PRO A 80 -13.93 8.46 -10.55
C PRO A 80 -13.13 8.60 -9.25
N LEU A 81 -13.25 7.60 -8.38
CA LEU A 81 -12.50 7.56 -7.12
C LEU A 81 -10.98 7.59 -7.39
N PRO A 82 -10.20 8.33 -6.58
CA PRO A 82 -8.76 8.46 -6.80
C PRO A 82 -8.05 7.10 -6.83
N GLN A 83 -7.10 7.01 -7.75
CA GLN A 83 -6.15 5.91 -7.88
C GLN A 83 -4.73 6.47 -7.88
N CYS A 84 -3.78 5.71 -7.34
CA CYS A 84 -2.41 6.13 -7.18
C CYS A 84 -1.49 4.98 -7.58
N THR A 85 -0.45 5.28 -8.38
CA THR A 85 0.60 4.32 -8.72
C THR A 85 1.95 4.79 -8.20
N LEU A 86 2.68 3.89 -7.55
CA LEU A 86 4.02 4.14 -7.03
C LEU A 86 4.99 3.08 -7.52
N LYS A 87 6.23 3.47 -7.76
CA LYS A 87 7.35 2.56 -7.98
C LYS A 87 8.28 2.62 -6.77
N VAL A 88 8.43 1.51 -6.07
CA VAL A 88 9.25 1.43 -4.85
C VAL A 88 10.35 0.38 -4.97
N ASP A 89 11.44 0.58 -4.24
CA ASP A 89 12.50 -0.42 -4.08
C ASP A 89 11.95 -1.63 -3.30
N SER A 90 12.13 -2.83 -3.87
CA SER A 90 11.56 -4.05 -3.33
C SER A 90 12.15 -4.46 -1.98
N LYS A 91 13.43 -4.14 -1.73
CA LYS A 91 14.10 -4.42 -0.46
C LYS A 91 13.61 -3.47 0.64
N LYS A 92 13.46 -2.19 0.32
CA LYS A 92 12.91 -1.19 1.26
C LYS A 92 11.46 -1.53 1.63
N LEU A 93 10.61 -1.84 0.64
CA LEU A 93 9.23 -2.23 0.90
C LEU A 93 9.16 -3.47 1.79
N HIS A 94 9.97 -4.50 1.51
CA HIS A 94 10.02 -5.71 2.34
C HIS A 94 10.47 -5.40 3.77
N ALA A 95 11.48 -4.54 3.96
CA ALA A 95 11.94 -4.13 5.27
C ALA A 95 10.85 -3.38 6.06
N CYS A 96 10.09 -2.50 5.40
CA CYS A 96 8.97 -1.78 6.02
C CYS A 96 7.82 -2.71 6.48
N LEU A 97 7.73 -3.93 5.97
CA LEU A 97 6.68 -4.90 6.30
C LEU A 97 7.11 -5.93 7.37
N GLN A 98 8.30 -5.81 7.97
CA GLN A 98 8.79 -6.80 8.96
C GLN A 98 7.90 -6.92 10.20
N TRP A 99 7.17 -5.87 10.58
CA TRP A 99 6.21 -5.90 11.69
C TRP A 99 5.13 -6.97 11.51
N GLN A 100 4.77 -7.35 10.28
CA GLN A 100 3.78 -8.40 10.02
C GLN A 100 4.25 -9.79 10.48
N GLN A 101 5.56 -10.02 10.62
CA GLN A 101 6.08 -11.27 11.20
C GLN A 101 5.73 -11.39 12.68
N THR A 102 5.59 -10.26 13.39
CA THR A 102 5.25 -10.25 14.83
C THR A 102 3.79 -10.58 15.11
N LEU A 103 2.90 -10.38 14.12
CA LEU A 103 1.49 -10.78 14.21
C LEU A 103 1.35 -12.30 14.42
N ILE A 104 2.22 -13.07 13.78
CA ILE A 104 2.23 -14.54 13.86
C ILE A 104 2.61 -15.02 15.26
N ILE A 105 3.36 -14.21 16.01
CA ILE A 105 3.90 -14.52 17.34
C ILE A 105 2.98 -13.94 18.44
N GLY A 106 1.79 -13.47 18.09
CA GLY A 106 0.78 -13.01 19.05
C GLY A 106 0.97 -11.57 19.54
N ARG A 107 1.84 -10.77 18.92
CA ARG A 107 1.83 -9.31 19.14
C ARG A 107 0.73 -8.68 18.30
N SER A 108 -0.11 -7.87 18.94
CA SER A 108 -1.23 -7.19 18.27
C SER A 108 -0.77 -5.86 17.65
N VAL A 109 -0.99 -5.70 16.35
CA VAL A 109 -1.11 -4.38 15.72
C VAL A 109 -2.58 -4.05 15.65
N SER A 110 -2.95 -2.88 16.17
CA SER A 110 -4.34 -2.42 16.20
C SER A 110 -4.80 -1.96 14.82
N SER A 111 -3.92 -1.28 14.08
CA SER A 111 -4.22 -0.81 12.72
C SER A 111 -2.95 -0.63 11.91
N ALA A 112 -3.04 -0.88 10.60
CA ALA A 112 -1.97 -0.62 9.64
C ALA A 112 -2.56 0.10 8.44
N VAL A 113 -2.16 1.35 8.23
CA VAL A 113 -2.67 2.21 7.16
C VAL A 113 -1.57 2.47 6.14
N LEU A 114 -1.88 2.18 4.88
CA LEU A 114 -1.06 2.45 3.72
C LEU A 114 -1.52 3.75 3.08
N CYS A 115 -0.69 4.79 3.16
CA CYS A 115 -0.90 6.08 2.51
C CYS A 115 -0.02 6.18 1.27
N MET A 116 -0.60 6.58 0.15
CA MET A 116 0.09 6.71 -1.13
C MET A 116 -0.04 8.15 -1.63
N VAL A 117 1.11 8.76 -1.98
CA VAL A 117 1.18 10.08 -2.60
C VAL A 117 1.79 9.91 -3.99
N GLU A 118 0.99 10.16 -5.04
CA GLU A 118 1.33 9.81 -6.42
C GLU A 118 2.69 10.37 -6.84
N ASN A 119 3.54 9.50 -7.42
CA ASN A 119 4.90 9.81 -7.85
C ASN A 119 5.85 10.39 -6.77
N GLU A 120 5.46 10.39 -5.49
CA GLU A 120 6.28 10.94 -4.40
C GLU A 120 6.70 9.86 -3.40
N MET A 121 5.74 9.30 -2.66
CA MET A 121 6.07 8.45 -1.52
C MET A 121 4.96 7.48 -1.11
N LEU A 122 5.41 6.42 -0.45
CA LEU A 122 4.56 5.48 0.29
C LEU A 122 4.83 5.66 1.79
N VAL A 123 3.77 5.82 2.57
CA VAL A 123 3.84 5.91 4.03
C VAL A 123 3.02 4.80 4.67
N LEU A 124 3.61 4.12 5.66
CA LEU A 124 2.96 3.08 6.44
C LEU A 124 2.81 3.58 7.88
N HIS A 125 1.58 3.77 8.32
CA HIS A 125 1.26 4.05 9.72
C HIS A 125 0.85 2.75 10.41
N ILE A 126 1.55 2.41 11.50
CA ILE A 126 1.35 1.17 12.26
C ILE A 126 1.12 1.58 13.71
N THR A 127 0.00 1.18 14.30
CA THR A 127 -0.38 1.51 15.68
C THR A 127 -0.68 0.28 16.50
#